data_AF-A0AAE4MH12-F1
#
_entry.id   AF-A0AAE4MH12-F1
#
_cell.length_a   1.000
_cell.length_b   1.000
_cell.length_c   1.000
_cell.angle_alpha   90.00
_cell.angle_beta   90.00
_cell.angle_gamma   90.00
#
_symmetry.space_group_name_H-M   'P 1'
#
loop_
_entity.id
_entity.type
_entity.pdbx_description
1 polymer ?
#
loop_
_entity_poly.entity_id
_entity_poly.type
_entity_poly.pdbx_seq_one_letter_code
_entity_poly.pdbx_strand_id
1 'polypeptide(L)'
;MISKIINIGSEIAPVLSIRKSAADLFDEFESFPADEILVDFKDVNFMSRAFAHEYVVQKRKSSKNISEIHLSEDAQKMIEIVSR
;
A
#
# COMPACT_ATOMS: atom_id res chain seq x y z
N MET A 1 8.63 17.18 10.39
CA MET A 1 7.71 16.33 9.63
C MET A 1 7.43 15.11 10.47
N ILE A 2 6.16 14.74 10.63
CA ILE A 2 5.76 13.52 11.33
C ILE A 2 5.59 12.45 10.26
N SER A 3 6.33 11.35 10.37
CA SER A 3 6.16 10.17 9.54
C SER A 3 5.36 9.11 10.29
N LYS A 4 4.46 8.42 9.61
CA LYS A 4 3.71 7.28 10.16
C LYS A 4 4.10 6.01 9.43
N ILE A 5 4.44 4.96 10.17
CA ILE A 5 4.75 3.63 9.62
C ILE A 5 3.54 2.73 9.81
N ILE A 6 3.15 2.00 8.77
CA ILE A 6 1.96 1.14 8.77
C ILE A 6 2.33 -0.21 8.16
N ASN A 7 2.22 -1.26 8.96
CA ASN A 7 2.41 -2.62 8.48
C ASN A 7 1.11 -3.17 7.94
N ILE A 8 0.95 -3.17 6.61
CA ILE A 8 -0.31 -3.55 5.99
C ILE A 8 -0.56 -5.06 6.02
N GLY A 9 0.49 -5.87 6.21
CA GLY A 9 0.36 -7.31 6.39
C GLY A 9 -0.34 -7.64 7.71
N SER A 10 -0.04 -6.88 8.77
CA SER A 10 -0.71 -7.02 10.07
C SER A 10 -2.05 -6.28 10.15
N GLU A 11 -2.15 -5.08 9.57
CA GLU A 11 -3.35 -4.23 9.67
C GLU A 11 -4.48 -4.67 8.73
N ILE A 12 -4.16 -5.16 7.53
CA ILE A 12 -5.15 -5.62 6.55
C ILE A 12 -5.21 -7.14 6.52
N ALA A 13 -4.15 -7.75 5.99
CA ALA A 13 -3.99 -9.20 5.85
C ALA A 13 -2.61 -9.53 5.25
N PRO A 14 -2.03 -10.70 5.58
CA PRO A 14 -0.85 -11.19 4.88
C PRO A 14 -1.08 -11.51 3.39
N VAL A 15 -2.34 -11.68 2.96
CA VAL A 15 -2.72 -11.99 1.58
C VAL A 15 -3.61 -10.86 1.03
N LEU A 16 -3.01 -9.98 0.24
CA LEU A 16 -3.64 -8.77 -0.29
C LEU A 16 -4.36 -9.07 -1.62
N SER A 17 -5.54 -9.68 -1.53
CA SER A 17 -6.30 -10.17 -2.70
C SER A 17 -7.44 -9.26 -3.16
N ILE A 18 -7.92 -8.35 -2.30
CA ILE A 18 -9.18 -7.64 -2.51
C ILE A 18 -8.91 -6.20 -2.97
N ARG A 19 -9.51 -5.79 -4.11
CA ARG A 19 -9.42 -4.40 -4.59
C ARG A 19 -9.88 -3.39 -3.53
N LYS A 20 -11.05 -3.65 -2.93
CA LYS A 20 -11.68 -2.75 -1.97
C LYS A 20 -10.80 -2.47 -0.74
N SER A 21 -10.02 -3.44 -0.25
CA SER A 21 -9.16 -3.20 0.91
C SER A 21 -8.01 -2.23 0.62
N ALA A 22 -7.54 -2.15 -0.62
CA ALA A 22 -6.60 -1.09 -1.01
C ALA A 22 -7.28 0.29 -0.99
N ALA A 23 -8.52 0.42 -1.49
CA ALA A 23 -9.24 1.70 -1.42
C ALA A 23 -9.49 2.13 0.04
N ASP A 24 -10.01 1.22 0.87
CA ASP A 24 -10.30 1.50 2.28
C ASP A 24 -9.02 1.89 3.06
N LEU A 25 -7.86 1.30 2.72
CA LEU A 25 -6.56 1.68 3.30
C LEU A 25 -6.20 3.14 3.00
N PHE A 26 -6.43 3.60 1.78
CA PHE A 26 -6.09 4.96 1.39
C PHE A 26 -7.05 5.99 1.97
N ASP A 27 -8.32 5.65 2.14
CA ASP A 27 -9.26 6.48 2.90
C ASP A 27 -8.76 6.68 4.35
N GLU A 28 -8.18 5.63 4.96
CA GLU A 28 -7.55 5.73 6.27
C GLU A 28 -6.29 6.62 6.23
N PHE A 29 -5.44 6.46 5.22
CA PHE A 29 -4.22 7.26 5.05
C PHE A 29 -4.51 8.75 5.00
N GLU A 30 -5.53 9.17 4.26
CA GLU A 30 -5.94 10.56 4.15
C GLU A 30 -6.45 11.14 5.48
N SER A 31 -6.97 10.29 6.37
CA SER A 31 -7.43 10.72 7.70
C SER A 31 -6.29 11.05 8.67
N PHE A 32 -5.06 10.61 8.37
CA PHE A 32 -3.93 10.83 9.28
C PHE A 32 -3.42 12.27 9.24
N PRO A 33 -2.98 12.82 10.39
CA PRO A 33 -2.35 14.14 10.45
C PRO A 33 -0.93 14.16 9.86
N ALA A 34 -0.33 12.98 9.63
CA ALA A 34 0.99 12.87 9.02
C ALA A 34 0.89 13.04 7.50
N ASP A 35 1.84 13.76 6.91
CA ASP A 35 1.96 13.90 5.46
C ASP A 35 2.79 12.78 4.84
N GLU A 36 3.71 12.21 5.62
CA GLU A 36 4.59 11.13 5.18
C GLU A 36 4.12 9.79 5.76
N ILE A 37 3.93 8.80 4.88
CA ILE A 37 3.51 7.45 5.25
C ILE A 37 4.52 6.44 4.67
N LEU A 38 5.09 5.62 5.56
CA LEU A 38 5.90 4.47 5.20
C LEU A 38 5.04 3.21 5.30
N VAL A 39 4.73 2.63 4.14
CA VAL A 39 3.93 1.41 4.03
C VAL A 39 4.89 0.22 4.13
N ASP A 40 4.78 -0.52 5.22
CA ASP A 40 5.61 -1.67 5.53
C ASP A 40 4.93 -2.96 5.04
N PHE A 41 5.62 -3.67 4.12
CA PHE A 41 5.15 -4.90 3.51
C PHE A 41 5.74 -6.16 4.18
N LYS A 42 6.45 -6.02 5.31
CA LYS A 42 7.17 -7.12 5.97
C LYS A 42 6.34 -8.39 6.21
N ASP A 43 5.05 -8.26 6.55
CA ASP A 43 4.17 -9.40 6.83
C ASP A 43 3.23 -9.74 5.64
N VAL A 44 3.54 -9.24 4.44
CA VAL A 44 2.78 -9.53 3.22
C VAL A 44 3.39 -10.74 2.51
N ASN A 45 2.62 -11.82 2.43
CA ASN A 45 2.99 -13.05 1.74
C ASN A 45 2.61 -13.03 0.26
N PHE A 46 1.53 -12.33 -0.09
CA PHE A 46 1.01 -12.31 -1.46
C PHE A 46 0.25 -11.02 -1.75
N MET A 47 0.39 -10.53 -2.99
CA MET A 47 -0.37 -9.40 -3.51
C MET A 47 -0.96 -9.74 -4.87
N SER A 48 -2.28 -9.65 -4.97
CA SER A 48 -2.98 -9.84 -6.24
C SER A 48 -2.80 -8.64 -7.16
N ARG A 49 -2.98 -8.88 -8.47
CA ARG A 49 -3.04 -7.81 -9.47
C ARG A 49 -4.14 -6.78 -9.18
N ALA A 50 -5.29 -7.23 -8.65
CA ALA A 50 -6.42 -6.35 -8.37
C ALA A 50 -6.11 -5.37 -7.22
N PHE A 51 -5.52 -5.88 -6.13
CA PHE A 51 -5.04 -5.04 -5.03
C PHE A 51 -3.93 -4.10 -5.51
N ALA A 52 -2.89 -4.63 -6.17
CA ALA A 52 -1.75 -3.85 -6.62
C ALA A 52 -2.15 -2.69 -7.54
N HIS A 53 -3.05 -2.96 -8.50
CA HIS A 53 -3.54 -1.93 -9.41
C HIS A 53 -4.27 -0.82 -8.67
N GLU A 54 -5.15 -1.17 -7.72
CA GLU A 54 -5.86 -0.17 -6.92
C GLU A 54 -4.92 0.62 -6.02
N TYR A 55 -3.98 -0.06 -5.36
CA TYR A 55 -2.95 0.57 -4.54
C TYR A 55 -2.17 1.63 -5.34
N VAL A 56 -1.73 1.32 -6.56
CA VAL A 56 -1.02 2.27 -7.43
C VAL A 56 -1.91 3.44 -7.84
N VAL A 57 -3.17 3.17 -8.21
CA VAL A 57 -4.13 4.21 -8.60
C VAL A 57 -4.40 5.16 -7.44
N GLN A 58 -4.61 4.65 -6.23
CA GLN A 58 -4.87 5.45 -5.05
C GLN A 58 -3.62 6.21 -4.61
N LYS A 59 -2.43 5.60 -4.66
CA LYS A 59 -1.14 6.28 -4.41
C LYS A 59 -0.94 7.50 -5.28
N ARG A 60 -1.30 7.44 -6.57
CA ARG A 60 -1.21 8.59 -7.49
C ARG A 60 -2.22 9.70 -7.19
N LYS A 61 -3.33 9.39 -6.53
CA LYS A 61 -4.40 10.34 -6.19
C LYS A 61 -4.26 10.92 -4.78
N SER A 62 -3.53 10.23 -3.91
CA SER A 62 -3.34 10.58 -2.51
C SER A 62 -2.66 11.94 -2.36
N SER A 63 -3.04 12.67 -1.33
CA SER A 63 -2.34 13.91 -0.93
C SER A 63 -1.07 13.62 -0.11
N LYS A 64 -0.87 12.36 0.30
CA LYS A 64 0.21 11.91 1.17
C LYS A 64 1.47 11.54 0.38
N ASN A 65 2.62 11.77 1.01
CA ASN A 65 3.93 11.29 0.54
C ASN A 65 4.12 9.84 0.99
N ILE A 66 3.84 8.91 0.09
CA ILE A 66 3.83 7.47 0.39
C ILE A 66 5.07 6.80 -0.17
N SER A 67 5.79 6.07 0.69
CA SER A 67 6.92 5.23 0.29
C SER A 67 6.77 3.82 0.86
N GLU A 68 7.16 2.85 0.06
CA GLU A 68 7.12 1.44 0.44
C GLU A 68 8.44 0.98 1.06
N ILE A 69 8.35 0.18 2.12
CA ILE A 69 9.50 -0.49 2.75
C ILE A 69 9.23 -1.99 2.90
N HIS A 70 10.30 -2.79 2.95
CA HIS A 70 10.25 -4.26 2.99
C HIS A 70 9.39 -4.90 1.90
N LEU A 71 9.33 -4.26 0.72
CA LEU A 71 8.62 -4.81 -0.42
C LEU A 71 9.37 -6.05 -0.94
N SER A 72 8.65 -7.18 -1.09
CA SER A 72 9.23 -8.37 -1.71
C SER A 72 9.44 -8.16 -3.21
N GLU A 73 10.37 -8.91 -3.82
CA GLU A 73 10.60 -8.84 -5.28
C GLU A 73 9.33 -9.12 -6.09
N ASP A 74 8.49 -10.06 -5.63
CA ASP A 74 7.25 -10.42 -6.33
C ASP A 74 6.20 -9.31 -6.22
N ALA A 75 6.09 -8.67 -5.05
CA ALA A 75 5.26 -7.49 -4.88
C ALA A 75 5.75 -6.33 -5.76
N GLN A 76 7.07 -6.15 -5.87
CA GLN A 76 7.67 -5.10 -6.70
C GLN A 76 7.33 -5.31 -8.17
N LYS A 77 7.57 -6.53 -8.68
CA LYS A 77 7.23 -6.92 -10.06
C LYS A 77 5.74 -6.71 -10.33
N MET A 78 4.87 -7.05 -9.38
CA MET A 78 3.42 -6.85 -9.53
C MET A 78 3.05 -5.37 -9.64
N ILE A 79 3.61 -4.51 -8.78
CA ILE A 79 3.44 -3.06 -8.85
C ILE A 79 3.94 -2.51 -10.19
N GLU A 80 5.11 -2.95 -10.66
CA GLU A 80 5.67 -2.56 -11.96
C GLU A 80 4.77 -2.98 -13.13
N ILE A 81 4.19 -4.18 -13.08
CA ILE A 81 3.29 -4.70 -14.11
C ILE A 81 2.01 -3.85 -14.23
N VAL A 82 1.43 -3.44 -13.09
CA VAL A 82 0.17 -2.68 -13.07
C VAL A 82 0.36 -1.17 -13.19
N SER A 83 1.59 -0.68 -13.05
CA SER A 83 1.92 0.74 -13.17
C SER A 83 2.08 1.22 -14.61
N ARG A 84 2.12 0.30 -15.58
CA ARG A 84 2.21 0.56 -17.01
C ARG A 84 0.95 1.19 -17.59
#